data_AF-A0AAW0WX54-F1
#
_entry.id   AF-A0AAW0WX54-F1
#
_cell.length_a   1.000
_cell.length_b   1.000
_cell.length_c   1.000
_cell.angle_alpha   90.00
_cell.angle_beta   90.00
_cell.angle_gamma   90.00
#
_symmetry.space_group_name_H-M   'P 1'
#
loop_
_entity.id
_entity.type
_entity.pdbx_description
1 polymer ?
#
loop_
_entity_poly.entity_id
_entity_poly.type
_entity_poly.pdbx_seq_one_letter_code
_entity_poly.pdbx_strand_id
1 'polypeptide(L)'
;MAPNGGSGESGKEGDNKNSSSSSLMLGLLEEFTKIYSDRLQRVEETAIKCDQKQYLENKVRVLESWIRDLGEQNAVLVVTVEELEREAADRVALLEDRLSKMATTTRESCVSLRDHQIQVSSLVTDKIGLEKKAQGLGEKVLTLERRTLGLKEENANLQSDLNNLIQVISRARQTGQWEVDDLTFSCVTPEQVFGPVLSSSRRSSQSLKESQRDYLHQIFEDHLRKDNSSLASSFSNLQDADSAYGGRGSEKDLIIMKLRADLRSLQSTHEETNRQLLERDKHIADLQTQLTETHHELALSQAEVSTVNQTLKEVRHHNRHENVEITRKDEVIRHLLSKQSVYKKDCMKGSVPMLCDLDNVITGENNVEAQLSENIDVLASRLAELEEECQQLRIQHTALQDTHALCTPTINMLQEQLNRSHQNALTPMKDGVYSGIKETISAETQTDKILSNKNEESSRGSPNGFYSTISPSSQISKLENELAEKSVLLRELQSHLAASRQELHLKDETLHKLEKKLDSSRREGNQRGGRMQYLTGQLTSLQLEVGRTHGQAEQLRRQVEKKAELIEKLEVENSSLTHQLNEKSATLERFQTEIVKTSTELERKRKEVSEQKMTI
;
A
#
# COMPACT_ATOMS: atom_id res chain seq x y z
N MET A 1 -24.59 -21.08 31.23
CA MET A 1 -23.90 -22.38 31.22
C MET A 1 -23.30 -22.58 29.85
N ALA A 2 -22.00 -22.30 29.71
CA ALA A 2 -21.24 -22.44 28.46
C ALA A 2 -20.10 -23.44 28.72
N PRO A 3 -19.76 -24.35 27.78
CA PRO A 3 -18.69 -25.30 28.01
C PRO A 3 -17.32 -24.72 27.61
N ASN A 4 -16.34 -25.06 28.45
CA ASN A 4 -14.91 -24.83 28.33
C ASN A 4 -14.35 -25.28 26.97
N GLY A 5 -13.61 -24.39 26.30
CA GLY A 5 -12.69 -24.74 25.22
C GLY A 5 -11.36 -25.21 25.80
N GLY A 6 -11.05 -26.49 25.58
CA GLY A 6 -9.81 -27.14 26.02
C GLY A 6 -8.60 -26.68 25.21
N SER A 7 -7.53 -26.37 25.95
CA SER A 7 -6.19 -26.11 25.47
C SER A 7 -5.58 -27.38 24.88
N GLY A 8 -5.27 -27.37 23.59
CA GLY A 8 -4.58 -28.46 22.92
C GLY A 8 -3.09 -28.46 23.26
N GLU A 9 -2.67 -29.46 24.05
CA GLU A 9 -1.30 -29.96 24.09
C GLU A 9 -0.91 -30.48 22.70
N SER A 10 0.06 -29.84 22.05
CA SER A 10 0.78 -30.43 20.91
C SER A 10 2.24 -30.00 20.99
N GLY A 11 3.09 -30.91 21.47
CA GLY A 11 4.51 -30.65 21.64
C GLY A 11 5.24 -31.70 22.47
N LYS A 12 5.15 -32.99 22.11
CA LYS A 12 5.90 -34.08 22.78
C LYS A 12 6.34 -35.23 21.85
N GLU A 13 6.76 -34.94 20.62
CA GLU A 13 7.32 -35.99 19.73
C GLU A 13 8.82 -35.84 19.42
N GLY A 14 9.54 -34.91 20.07
CA GLY A 14 10.96 -34.64 19.79
C GLY A 14 12.00 -35.43 20.63
N ASP A 15 11.66 -35.91 21.83
CA ASP A 15 12.68 -36.30 22.82
C ASP A 15 13.21 -37.74 22.73
N ASN A 16 12.61 -38.60 21.90
CA ASN A 16 12.88 -40.04 22.01
C ASN A 16 14.16 -40.54 21.31
N LYS A 17 14.93 -39.65 20.64
CA LYS A 17 16.18 -40.03 19.96
C LYS A 17 17.45 -39.76 20.77
N ASN A 18 17.42 -38.84 21.74
CA ASN A 18 18.62 -38.52 22.54
C ASN A 18 18.89 -39.53 23.68
N SER A 19 17.91 -40.34 24.08
CA SER A 19 18.09 -41.32 25.16
C SER A 19 18.99 -42.49 24.75
N SER A 20 18.99 -42.88 23.47
CA SER A 20 19.75 -44.03 22.97
C SER A 20 21.26 -43.80 22.95
N SER A 21 21.72 -42.58 22.63
CA SER A 21 23.16 -42.25 22.61
C SER A 21 23.75 -42.18 24.01
N SER A 22 22.99 -41.67 24.99
CA SER A 22 23.42 -41.61 26.39
C SER A 22 23.60 -43.01 27.00
N SER A 23 22.69 -43.93 26.67
CA SER A 23 22.80 -45.33 27.10
C SER A 23 24.03 -46.05 26.55
N LEU A 24 24.49 -45.69 25.34
CA LEU A 24 25.63 -46.33 24.69
C LEU A 24 26.96 -45.86 25.29
N MET A 25 27.06 -44.57 25.64
CA MET A 25 28.23 -44.02 26.34
C MET A 25 28.39 -44.62 27.76
N LEU A 26 27.27 -44.80 28.48
CA LEU A 26 27.28 -45.45 29.78
C LEU A 26 27.80 -46.91 29.68
N GLY A 27 27.35 -47.66 28.66
CA GLY A 27 27.81 -49.03 28.43
C GLY A 27 29.31 -49.12 28.12
N LEU A 28 29.86 -48.17 27.36
CA LEU A 28 31.30 -48.08 27.11
C LEU A 28 32.10 -47.83 28.40
N LEU A 29 31.64 -46.95 29.28
CA LEU A 29 32.28 -46.69 30.59
C LEU A 29 32.29 -47.92 31.48
N GLU A 30 31.20 -48.70 31.49
CA GLU A 30 31.13 -49.99 32.19
C GLU A 30 32.15 -50.99 31.64
N GLU A 31 32.30 -51.07 30.31
CA GLU A 31 33.26 -51.95 29.65
C GLU A 31 34.72 -51.55 29.95
N PHE A 32 35.05 -50.25 29.93
CA PHE A 32 36.37 -49.74 30.34
C PHE A 32 36.70 -50.07 31.79
N THR A 33 35.73 -49.84 32.69
CA THR A 33 35.87 -50.16 34.11
C THR A 33 36.15 -51.65 34.31
N LYS A 34 35.42 -52.50 33.56
CA LYS A 34 35.62 -53.95 33.56
C LYS A 34 37.02 -54.34 33.07
N ILE A 35 37.50 -53.77 31.96
CA ILE A 35 38.85 -54.07 31.42
C ILE A 35 39.94 -53.77 32.46
N TYR A 36 39.84 -52.64 33.15
CA TYR A 36 40.82 -52.25 34.17
C TYR A 36 40.71 -53.10 35.44
N SER A 37 39.49 -53.44 35.87
CA SER A 37 39.26 -54.39 36.96
C SER A 37 39.86 -55.77 36.62
N ASP A 38 39.63 -56.29 35.42
CA ASP A 38 40.14 -57.58 34.96
C ASP A 38 41.68 -57.56 34.81
N ARG A 39 42.27 -56.43 34.40
CA ARG A 39 43.73 -56.24 34.37
C ARG A 39 44.32 -56.25 35.79
N LEU A 40 43.67 -55.57 36.73
CA LEU A 40 44.10 -55.50 38.11
C LEU A 40 43.99 -56.86 38.80
N GLN A 41 42.88 -57.58 38.57
CA GLN A 41 42.66 -58.92 39.08
C GLN A 41 43.74 -59.89 38.57
N ARG A 42 44.11 -59.82 37.28
CA ARG A 42 45.21 -60.64 36.73
C ARG A 42 46.55 -60.36 37.42
N VAL A 43 46.85 -59.09 37.73
CA VAL A 43 48.05 -58.73 38.49
C VAL A 43 47.99 -59.30 39.91
N GLU A 44 46.82 -59.29 40.55
CA GLU A 44 46.59 -59.88 41.88
C GLU A 44 46.73 -61.41 41.88
N GLU A 45 46.23 -62.10 40.86
CA GLU A 45 46.42 -63.55 40.69
C GLU A 45 47.90 -63.92 40.47
N THR A 46 48.69 -63.05 39.81
CA THR A 46 50.14 -63.25 39.67
C THR A 46 50.95 -62.94 40.92
N ALA A 47 50.36 -62.24 41.91
CA ALA A 47 51.05 -61.87 43.16
C ALA A 47 51.54 -63.10 43.95
N ILE A 48 50.88 -64.25 43.79
CA ILE A 48 51.24 -65.51 44.45
C ILE A 48 52.57 -66.09 43.91
N LYS A 49 52.99 -65.69 42.69
CA LYS A 49 54.12 -66.28 41.96
C LYS A 49 55.33 -65.35 41.80
N CYS A 50 55.20 -64.07 42.13
CA CYS A 50 56.24 -63.07 41.92
C CYS A 50 56.65 -62.40 43.24
N ASP A 51 57.85 -61.84 43.28
CA ASP A 51 58.32 -61.06 44.43
C ASP A 51 57.41 -59.84 44.67
N GLN A 52 57.21 -59.48 45.94
CA GLN A 52 56.33 -58.38 46.37
C GLN A 52 56.62 -57.07 45.63
N LYS A 53 57.91 -56.79 45.36
CA LYS A 53 58.34 -55.60 44.61
C LYS A 53 57.80 -55.59 43.18
N GLN A 54 57.90 -56.72 42.47
CA GLN A 54 57.44 -56.84 41.09
C GLN A 54 55.91 -56.76 40.98
N TYR A 55 55.20 -57.32 41.98
CA TYR A 55 53.74 -57.16 42.09
C TYR A 55 53.33 -55.69 42.22
N LEU A 56 53.97 -54.94 43.13
CA LEU A 56 53.67 -53.52 43.33
C LEU A 56 53.99 -52.69 42.07
N GLU A 57 55.12 -52.95 41.41
CA GLU A 57 55.48 -52.27 40.15
C GLU A 57 54.45 -52.50 39.04
N ASN A 58 53.96 -53.73 38.88
CA ASN A 58 52.91 -54.04 37.90
C ASN A 58 51.57 -53.39 38.25
N LYS A 59 51.19 -53.37 39.53
CA LYS A 59 49.95 -52.73 40.00
C LYS A 59 49.99 -51.22 39.77
N VAL A 60 51.11 -50.57 40.12
CA VAL A 60 51.33 -49.14 39.87
C VAL A 60 51.23 -48.84 38.38
N ARG A 61 51.85 -49.64 37.51
CA ARG A 61 51.79 -49.44 36.05
C ARG A 61 50.35 -49.50 35.50
N VAL A 62 49.53 -50.44 35.98
CA VAL A 62 48.12 -50.53 35.56
C VAL A 62 47.33 -49.31 36.03
N LEU A 63 47.54 -48.85 37.26
CA LEU A 63 46.88 -47.66 37.80
C LEU A 63 47.33 -46.38 37.10
N GLU A 64 48.62 -46.24 36.79
CA GLU A 64 49.15 -45.12 36.01
C GLU A 64 48.56 -45.07 34.60
N SER A 65 48.41 -46.23 33.94
CA SER A 65 47.72 -46.33 32.65
C SER A 65 46.26 -45.92 32.77
N TRP A 66 45.56 -46.37 33.81
CA TRP A 66 44.16 -45.99 34.03
C TRP A 66 43.99 -44.49 34.29
N ILE A 67 44.85 -43.89 35.12
CA ILE A 67 44.85 -42.45 35.40
C ILE A 67 45.13 -41.66 34.12
N ARG A 68 46.05 -42.11 33.27
CA ARG A 68 46.35 -41.47 31.98
C ARG A 68 45.15 -41.48 31.06
N ASP A 69 44.53 -42.64 30.85
CA ASP A 69 43.35 -42.77 29.99
C ASP A 69 42.17 -41.94 30.51
N LEU A 70 41.95 -41.90 31.84
CA LEU A 70 40.96 -41.01 32.46
C LEU A 70 41.29 -39.53 32.23
N GLY A 71 42.57 -39.16 32.27
CA GLY A 71 43.04 -37.81 31.94
C GLY A 71 42.75 -37.44 30.49
N GLU A 72 43.00 -38.35 29.55
CA GLU A 72 42.69 -38.17 28.12
C GLU A 72 41.17 -38.08 27.87
N GLN A 73 40.36 -38.92 28.51
CA GLN A 73 38.90 -38.84 28.43
C GLN A 73 38.36 -37.51 28.97
N ASN A 74 38.86 -37.06 30.12
CA ASN A 74 38.48 -35.76 30.68
C ASN A 74 38.90 -34.61 29.76
N ALA A 75 40.07 -34.68 29.12
CA ALA A 75 40.52 -33.66 28.17
C ALA A 75 39.60 -33.60 26.93
N VAL A 76 39.22 -34.75 26.37
CA VAL A 76 38.25 -34.82 25.26
C VAL A 76 36.90 -34.28 25.69
N LEU A 77 36.41 -34.64 26.89
CA LEU A 77 35.14 -34.13 27.41
C LEU A 77 35.14 -32.60 27.55
N VAL A 78 36.20 -32.01 28.10
CA VAL A 78 36.32 -30.55 28.21
C VAL A 78 36.27 -29.90 26.84
N VAL A 79 37.02 -30.40 25.85
CA VAL A 79 36.98 -29.87 24.48
C VAL A 79 35.59 -29.99 23.87
N THR A 80 34.91 -31.14 24.03
CA THR A 80 33.55 -31.31 23.51
C THR A 80 32.54 -30.38 24.19
N VAL A 81 32.68 -30.12 25.49
CA VAL A 81 31.83 -29.16 26.21
C VAL A 81 32.12 -27.74 25.73
N GLU A 82 33.37 -27.35 25.55
CA GLU A 82 33.74 -26.04 25.00
C GLU A 82 33.22 -25.83 23.57
N GLU A 83 33.24 -26.88 22.73
CA GLU A 83 32.66 -26.85 21.38
C GLU A 83 31.14 -26.70 21.43
N LEU A 84 30.45 -27.42 22.31
CA LEU A 84 29.00 -27.31 22.50
C LEU A 84 28.60 -25.94 23.07
N GLU A 85 29.37 -25.38 24.00
CA GLU A 85 29.16 -24.03 24.53
C GLU A 85 29.35 -22.97 23.44
N ARG A 86 30.38 -23.12 22.59
CA ARG A 86 30.62 -22.24 21.45
C ARG A 86 29.49 -22.33 20.43
N GLU A 87 29.07 -23.54 20.06
CA GLU A 87 27.94 -23.73 19.14
C GLU A 87 26.63 -23.15 19.70
N ALA A 88 26.39 -23.33 21.01
CA ALA A 88 25.23 -22.74 21.67
C ALA A 88 25.29 -21.19 21.64
N ALA A 89 26.46 -20.61 21.89
CA ALA A 89 26.67 -19.16 21.82
C ALA A 89 26.45 -18.63 20.39
N ASP A 90 26.98 -19.30 19.37
CA ASP A 90 26.80 -18.94 17.96
C ASP A 90 25.33 -19.02 17.54
N ARG A 91 24.61 -20.06 17.97
CA ARG A 91 23.16 -20.19 17.74
C ARG A 91 22.37 -19.06 18.42
N VAL A 92 22.74 -18.65 19.63
CA VAL A 92 22.11 -17.52 20.32
C VAL A 92 22.37 -16.22 19.57
N ALA A 93 23.62 -15.95 19.19
CA ALA A 93 23.98 -14.74 18.44
C ALA A 93 23.21 -14.64 17.10
N LEU A 94 23.05 -15.76 16.39
CA LEU A 94 22.26 -15.82 15.16
C LEU A 94 20.77 -15.55 15.40
N LEU A 95 20.21 -16.06 16.50
CA LEU A 95 18.82 -15.78 16.87
C LEU A 95 18.62 -14.32 17.26
N GLU A 96 19.56 -13.71 17.98
CA GLU A 96 19.54 -12.28 18.34
C GLU A 96 19.61 -11.38 17.10
N ASP A 97 20.51 -11.67 16.15
CA ASP A 97 20.61 -10.94 14.88
C ASP A 97 19.31 -11.04 14.07
N ARG A 98 18.73 -12.26 13.97
CA ARG A 98 17.45 -12.47 13.29
C ARG A 98 16.31 -11.70 13.96
N LEU A 99 16.25 -11.71 15.29
CA LEU A 99 15.22 -10.98 16.04
C LEU A 99 15.38 -9.46 15.87
N SER A 100 16.61 -8.96 15.85
CA SER A 100 16.93 -7.56 15.56
C SER A 100 16.51 -7.14 14.14
N LYS A 101 16.80 -7.96 13.12
CA LYS A 101 16.36 -7.76 11.73
C LYS A 101 14.84 -7.77 11.58
N MET A 102 14.15 -8.67 12.29
CA MET A 102 12.68 -8.69 12.31
C MET A 102 12.10 -7.43 12.97
N ALA A 103 12.68 -7.01 14.10
CA ALA A 103 12.23 -5.82 14.83
C ALA A 103 12.44 -4.52 14.01
N THR A 104 13.54 -4.41 13.27
CA THR A 104 13.81 -3.29 12.35
C THR A 104 12.82 -3.28 11.18
N THR A 105 12.60 -4.42 10.52
CA THR A 105 11.62 -4.56 9.42
C THR A 105 10.20 -4.22 9.87
N THR A 106 9.80 -4.66 11.08
CA THR A 106 8.48 -4.33 11.64
C THR A 106 8.36 -2.84 11.95
N ARG A 107 9.43 -2.22 12.48
CA ARG A 107 9.45 -0.77 12.75
C ARG A 107 9.31 0.04 11.46
N GLU A 108 10.04 -0.31 10.41
CA GLU A 108 9.96 0.33 9.09
C GLU A 108 8.56 0.20 8.48
N SER A 109 7.96 -0.99 8.59
CA SER A 109 6.58 -1.23 8.15
C SER A 109 5.57 -0.35 8.89
N CYS A 110 5.72 -0.17 10.20
CA CYS A 110 4.86 0.70 11.00
C CYS A 110 4.99 2.19 10.62
N VAL A 111 6.21 2.65 10.29
CA VAL A 111 6.44 4.03 9.81
C VAL A 111 5.78 4.22 8.44
N SER A 112 6.01 3.32 7.49
CA SER A 112 5.39 3.37 6.16
C SER A 112 3.85 3.36 6.23
N LEU A 113 3.25 2.53 7.10
CA LEU A 113 1.79 2.54 7.31
C LEU A 113 1.28 3.88 7.85
N ARG A 114 2.04 4.54 8.73
CA ARG A 114 1.69 5.85 9.25
C ARG A 114 1.73 6.92 8.16
N ASP A 115 2.72 6.87 7.29
CA ASP A 115 2.86 7.83 6.19
C ASP A 115 1.71 7.66 5.18
N HIS A 116 1.37 6.41 4.84
CA HIS A 116 0.18 6.12 4.02
C HIS A 116 -1.12 6.61 4.68
N GLN A 117 -1.27 6.48 6.00
CA GLN A 117 -2.43 6.98 6.72
C GLN A 117 -2.54 8.51 6.65
N ILE A 118 -1.42 9.23 6.74
CA ILE A 118 -1.36 10.69 6.59
C ILE A 118 -1.75 11.09 5.16
N GLN A 119 -1.20 10.41 4.15
CA GLN A 119 -1.51 10.66 2.74
C GLN A 119 -3.00 10.43 2.44
N VAL A 120 -3.58 9.33 2.93
CA VAL A 120 -5.01 9.04 2.76
C VAL A 120 -5.86 10.13 3.43
N SER A 121 -5.46 10.59 4.62
CA SER A 121 -6.19 11.63 5.34
C SER A 121 -6.15 12.98 4.59
N SER A 122 -5.02 13.35 4.01
CA SER A 122 -4.87 14.54 3.15
C SER A 122 -5.73 14.43 1.88
N LEU A 123 -5.72 13.29 1.20
CA LEU A 123 -6.57 13.06 0.01
C LEU A 123 -8.06 13.12 0.34
N VAL A 124 -8.47 12.64 1.53
CA VAL A 124 -9.86 12.75 1.99
C VAL A 124 -10.25 14.21 2.21
N THR A 125 -9.38 15.03 2.82
CA THR A 125 -9.66 16.47 3.00
C THR A 125 -9.77 17.20 1.67
N ASP A 126 -8.90 16.89 0.71
CA ASP A 126 -8.93 17.48 -0.63
C ASP A 126 -10.19 17.09 -1.40
N LYS A 127 -10.57 15.81 -1.33
CA LYS A 127 -11.82 15.30 -1.91
C LYS A 127 -13.02 16.07 -1.37
N ILE A 128 -13.11 16.25 -0.05
CA ILE A 128 -14.21 17.02 0.58
C ILE A 128 -14.20 18.49 0.08
N GLY A 129 -13.02 19.10 -0.07
CA GLY A 129 -12.89 20.44 -0.62
C GLY A 129 -13.37 20.57 -2.07
N LEU A 130 -13.03 19.58 -2.92
CA LEU A 130 -13.48 19.52 -4.31
C LEU A 130 -14.99 19.25 -4.42
N GLU A 131 -15.54 18.37 -3.59
CA GLU A 131 -16.99 18.11 -3.54
C GLU A 131 -17.78 19.38 -3.18
N LYS A 132 -17.31 20.16 -2.20
CA LYS A 132 -17.93 21.47 -1.87
C LYS A 132 -17.87 22.46 -3.03
N LYS A 133 -16.75 22.54 -3.73
CA LYS A 133 -16.62 23.41 -4.92
C LYS A 133 -17.55 22.95 -6.04
N ALA A 134 -17.65 21.64 -6.28
CA ALA A 134 -18.56 21.08 -7.27
C ALA A 134 -20.03 21.39 -6.93
N GLN A 135 -20.42 21.25 -5.66
CA GLN A 135 -21.75 21.63 -5.18
C GLN A 135 -22.04 23.13 -5.42
N GLY A 136 -21.11 24.01 -5.05
CA GLY A 136 -21.27 25.45 -5.27
C GLY A 136 -21.35 25.85 -6.74
N LEU A 137 -20.64 25.13 -7.64
CA LEU A 137 -20.80 25.32 -9.09
C LEU A 137 -22.16 24.82 -9.57
N GLY A 138 -22.65 23.69 -9.06
CA GLY A 138 -23.99 23.18 -9.37
C GLY A 138 -25.10 24.18 -9.01
N GLU A 139 -25.03 24.81 -7.84
CA GLU A 139 -25.99 25.85 -7.43
C GLU A 139 -25.97 27.09 -8.34
N LYS A 140 -24.77 27.50 -8.78
CA LYS A 140 -24.61 28.60 -9.74
C LYS A 140 -25.21 28.26 -11.10
N VAL A 141 -25.00 27.05 -11.59
CA VAL A 141 -25.59 26.55 -12.84
C VAL A 141 -27.12 26.59 -12.75
N LEU A 142 -27.70 26.04 -11.68
CA LEU A 142 -29.16 26.07 -11.46
C LEU A 142 -29.72 27.51 -11.42
N THR A 143 -28.96 28.44 -10.83
CA THR A 143 -29.36 29.86 -10.78
C THR A 143 -29.33 30.51 -12.17
N LEU A 144 -28.30 30.22 -12.96
CA LEU A 144 -28.17 30.71 -14.33
C LEU A 144 -29.22 30.10 -15.26
N GLU A 145 -29.55 28.81 -15.11
CA GLU A 145 -30.63 28.15 -15.83
C GLU A 145 -31.98 28.82 -15.54
N ARG A 146 -32.28 29.09 -14.26
CA ARG A 146 -33.51 29.80 -13.88
C ARG A 146 -33.59 31.20 -14.49
N ARG A 147 -32.47 31.95 -14.48
CA ARG A 147 -32.40 33.28 -15.11
C ARG A 147 -32.59 33.20 -16.63
N THR A 148 -31.97 32.20 -17.27
CA THR A 148 -32.08 31.99 -18.71
C THR A 148 -33.52 31.62 -19.11
N LEU A 149 -34.20 30.80 -18.30
CA LEU A 149 -35.61 30.48 -18.49
C LEU A 149 -36.47 31.75 -18.41
N GLY A 150 -36.27 32.58 -17.38
CA GLY A 150 -37.01 33.83 -17.23
C GLY A 150 -36.81 34.79 -18.41
N LEU A 151 -35.56 34.97 -18.88
CA LEU A 151 -35.28 35.79 -20.06
C LEU A 151 -35.92 35.24 -21.34
N LYS A 152 -36.01 33.91 -21.49
CA LYS A 152 -36.70 33.29 -22.64
C LYS A 152 -38.20 33.56 -22.62
N GLU A 153 -38.82 33.50 -21.44
CA GLU A 153 -40.23 33.82 -21.26
C GLU A 153 -40.52 35.30 -21.55
N GLU A 154 -39.70 36.20 -21.02
CA GLU A 154 -39.78 37.64 -21.34
C GLU A 154 -39.64 37.92 -22.84
N ASN A 155 -38.69 37.28 -23.50
CA ASN A 155 -38.48 37.44 -24.94
C ASN A 155 -39.66 36.89 -25.76
N ALA A 156 -40.27 35.79 -25.32
CA ALA A 156 -41.49 35.26 -25.94
C ALA A 156 -42.67 36.23 -25.82
N ASN A 157 -42.84 36.85 -24.64
CA ASN A 157 -43.87 37.87 -24.41
C ASN A 157 -43.66 39.11 -25.29
N LEU A 158 -42.42 39.62 -25.35
CA LEU A 158 -42.09 40.77 -26.22
C LEU A 158 -42.30 40.47 -27.71
N GLN A 159 -41.98 39.25 -28.17
CA GLN A 159 -42.26 38.84 -29.54
C GLN A 159 -43.77 38.81 -29.83
N SER A 160 -44.58 38.31 -28.88
CA SER A 160 -46.05 38.33 -28.99
C SER A 160 -46.56 39.77 -29.12
N ASP A 161 -46.10 40.67 -28.27
CA ASP A 161 -46.49 42.08 -28.28
C ASP A 161 -46.09 42.80 -29.57
N LEU A 162 -44.88 42.53 -30.07
CA LEU A 162 -44.39 43.08 -31.32
C LEU A 162 -45.23 42.59 -32.51
N ASN A 163 -45.60 41.32 -32.53
CA ASN A 163 -46.50 40.77 -33.54
C ASN A 163 -47.90 41.42 -33.48
N ASN A 164 -48.44 41.64 -32.28
CA ASN A 164 -49.70 42.34 -32.07
C ASN A 164 -49.63 43.79 -32.61
N LEU A 165 -48.54 44.51 -32.33
CA LEU A 165 -48.35 45.87 -32.85
C LEU A 165 -48.25 45.91 -34.38
N ILE A 166 -47.54 44.95 -34.99
CA ILE A 166 -47.48 44.81 -36.45
C ILE A 166 -48.87 44.58 -37.04
N GLN A 167 -49.73 43.80 -36.38
CA GLN A 167 -51.12 43.60 -36.80
C GLN A 167 -51.94 44.89 -36.74
N VAL A 168 -51.81 45.70 -35.67
CA VAL A 168 -52.47 47.03 -35.59
C VAL A 168 -52.07 47.89 -36.78
N ILE A 169 -50.77 48.04 -37.01
CA ILE A 169 -50.24 48.89 -38.09
C ILE A 169 -50.75 48.40 -39.44
N SER A 170 -50.78 47.09 -39.65
CA SER A 170 -51.27 46.49 -40.90
C SER A 170 -52.77 46.75 -41.10
N ARG A 171 -53.59 46.58 -40.06
CA ARG A 171 -55.04 46.87 -40.07
C ARG A 171 -55.29 48.36 -40.33
N ALA A 172 -54.62 49.25 -39.62
CA ALA A 172 -54.74 50.70 -39.78
C ALA A 172 -54.37 51.17 -41.19
N ARG A 173 -53.36 50.55 -41.82
CA ARG A 173 -53.01 50.84 -43.22
C ARG A 173 -54.07 50.38 -44.22
N GLN A 174 -54.80 49.31 -43.91
CA GLN A 174 -55.83 48.74 -44.80
C GLN A 174 -57.18 49.45 -44.66
N THR A 175 -57.59 49.79 -43.44
CA THR A 175 -58.92 50.36 -43.15
C THR A 175 -58.91 51.87 -42.93
N GLY A 176 -57.75 52.46 -42.64
CA GLY A 176 -57.61 53.86 -42.22
C GLY A 176 -57.99 54.13 -40.76
N GLN A 177 -58.28 53.09 -39.97
CA GLN A 177 -58.71 53.21 -38.57
C GLN A 177 -57.75 52.49 -37.62
N TRP A 178 -57.40 53.15 -36.51
CA TRP A 178 -56.54 52.59 -35.46
C TRP A 178 -57.39 51.91 -34.40
N GLU A 179 -57.86 50.70 -34.68
CA GLU A 179 -58.64 49.90 -33.74
C GLU A 179 -57.74 48.88 -33.02
N VAL A 180 -57.85 48.79 -31.69
CA VAL A 180 -57.00 47.95 -30.83
C VAL A 180 -57.83 46.90 -30.05
N ASP A 181 -59.14 46.88 -30.26
CA ASP A 181 -60.09 46.23 -29.34
C ASP A 181 -59.94 44.69 -29.21
N ASP A 182 -59.21 44.05 -30.12
CA ASP A 182 -58.96 42.59 -30.11
C ASP A 182 -57.55 42.17 -29.68
N LEU A 183 -56.69 43.12 -29.32
CA LEU A 183 -55.28 42.82 -29.04
C LEU A 183 -54.97 42.87 -27.56
N THR A 184 -54.47 41.75 -27.04
CA THR A 184 -53.96 41.65 -25.68
C THR A 184 -52.45 41.80 -25.71
N PHE A 185 -51.96 42.93 -25.23
CA PHE A 185 -50.55 43.09 -24.91
C PHE A 185 -50.24 42.43 -23.56
N SER A 186 -49.04 41.89 -23.45
CA SER A 186 -48.53 41.32 -22.22
C SER A 186 -48.43 42.44 -21.18
N CYS A 187 -49.08 42.26 -20.03
CA CYS A 187 -49.00 43.23 -18.94
C CYS A 187 -47.57 43.25 -18.38
N VAL A 188 -46.88 44.39 -18.50
CA VAL A 188 -45.60 44.61 -17.83
C VAL A 188 -45.87 44.67 -16.33
N THR A 189 -45.26 43.78 -15.55
CA THR A 189 -45.47 43.81 -14.10
C THR A 189 -44.76 45.02 -13.49
N PRO A 190 -45.27 45.60 -12.40
CA PRO A 190 -44.58 46.69 -11.70
C PRO A 190 -43.14 46.31 -11.32
N GLU A 191 -42.86 45.03 -11.02
CA GLU A 191 -41.51 44.55 -10.72
C GLU A 191 -40.57 44.59 -11.94
N GLN A 192 -41.09 44.50 -13.16
CA GLN A 192 -40.28 44.63 -14.38
C GLN A 192 -39.95 46.09 -14.69
N VAL A 193 -40.86 47.02 -14.39
CA VAL A 193 -40.64 48.46 -14.62
C VAL A 193 -39.76 49.07 -13.53
N PHE A 194 -39.98 48.68 -12.27
CA PHE A 194 -39.36 49.31 -11.11
C PHE A 194 -38.26 48.45 -10.46
N GLY A 195 -37.93 47.29 -11.04
CA GLY A 195 -37.10 46.26 -10.42
C GLY A 195 -37.89 45.48 -9.35
N PRO A 196 -37.34 44.39 -8.77
CA PRO A 196 -37.98 43.69 -7.67
C PRO A 196 -38.20 44.72 -6.56
N VAL A 197 -39.44 45.18 -6.45
CA VAL A 197 -39.84 46.10 -5.41
C VAL A 197 -39.50 45.35 -4.14
N LEU A 198 -38.54 45.86 -3.36
CA LEU A 198 -38.29 45.40 -2.01
C LEU A 198 -39.55 45.71 -1.22
N SER A 199 -40.56 44.87 -1.43
CA SER A 199 -41.84 44.91 -0.80
C SER A 199 -41.47 44.67 0.64
N SER A 200 -41.46 45.77 1.39
CA SER A 200 -41.37 45.80 2.83
C SER A 200 -42.65 45.13 3.35
N SER A 201 -42.73 43.82 3.18
CA SER A 201 -43.91 43.01 3.43
C SER A 201 -43.97 42.73 4.92
N ARG A 202 -44.49 43.72 5.65
CA ARG A 202 -45.18 43.46 6.91
C ARG A 202 -46.45 42.68 6.57
N ARG A 203 -46.55 41.47 7.13
CA ARG A 203 -47.74 40.59 7.20
C ARG A 203 -47.88 39.56 6.07
N SER A 204 -47.35 38.38 6.33
CA SER A 204 -48.13 37.12 6.36
C SER A 204 -47.16 35.96 6.25
N SER A 205 -46.89 35.29 7.37
CA SER A 205 -46.28 33.95 7.39
C SER A 205 -46.21 33.51 8.84
N GLN A 206 -47.07 32.56 9.21
CA GLN A 206 -47.13 32.01 10.57
C GLN A 206 -47.03 30.48 10.59
N SER A 207 -46.88 29.81 9.44
CA SER A 207 -46.74 28.34 9.38
C SER A 207 -45.46 27.88 8.67
N LEU A 208 -44.96 28.61 7.66
CA LEU A 208 -43.64 28.35 7.07
C LEU A 208 -42.48 28.99 7.85
N LYS A 209 -42.80 29.86 8.83
CA LYS A 209 -41.83 30.62 9.62
C LYS A 209 -41.22 29.86 10.79
N GLU A 210 -41.72 28.70 11.22
CA GLU A 210 -41.13 27.98 12.36
C GLU A 210 -39.83 27.27 11.91
N SER A 211 -39.89 26.47 10.85
CA SER A 211 -38.71 25.76 10.32
C SER A 211 -37.70 26.71 9.67
N GLN A 212 -38.16 27.78 9.03
CA GLN A 212 -37.29 28.81 8.49
C GLN A 212 -36.80 29.78 9.59
N ARG A 213 -37.51 29.93 10.71
CA ARG A 213 -36.99 30.65 11.90
C ARG A 213 -35.88 29.87 12.54
N ASP A 214 -35.95 28.55 12.66
CA ASP A 214 -34.87 27.83 13.34
C ASP A 214 -33.59 27.87 12.51
N TYR A 215 -33.69 27.73 11.18
CA TYR A 215 -32.55 27.89 10.28
C TYR A 215 -32.03 29.33 10.21
N LEU A 216 -32.93 30.33 10.15
CA LEU A 216 -32.53 31.73 10.19
C LEU A 216 -32.10 32.18 11.58
N HIS A 217 -32.58 31.59 12.68
CA HIS A 217 -32.12 31.87 14.05
C HIS A 217 -30.73 31.30 14.26
N GLN A 218 -30.42 30.13 13.68
CA GLN A 218 -29.06 29.60 13.73
C GLN A 218 -28.09 30.50 12.94
N ILE A 219 -28.48 30.94 11.75
CA ILE A 219 -27.66 31.86 10.93
C ILE A 219 -27.61 33.26 11.55
N PHE A 220 -28.71 33.77 12.11
CA PHE A 220 -28.76 35.06 12.80
C PHE A 220 -28.09 35.02 14.16
N GLU A 221 -28.08 33.92 14.92
CA GLU A 221 -27.27 33.84 16.14
C GLU A 221 -25.79 33.81 15.80
N ASP A 222 -25.40 33.06 14.77
CA ASP A 222 -24.00 33.02 14.32
C ASP A 222 -23.55 34.37 13.70
N HIS A 223 -24.42 35.07 12.98
CA HIS A 223 -24.14 36.42 12.47
C HIS A 223 -24.31 37.51 13.53
N LEU A 224 -25.24 37.42 14.48
CA LEU A 224 -25.38 38.40 15.57
C LEU A 224 -24.28 38.23 16.61
N ARG A 225 -23.74 37.03 16.85
CA ARG A 225 -22.52 36.89 17.67
C ARG A 225 -21.31 37.52 16.99
N LYS A 226 -21.22 37.44 15.65
CA LYS A 226 -20.08 37.97 14.89
C LYS A 226 -20.22 39.48 14.63
N ASP A 227 -21.41 39.93 14.28
CA ASP A 227 -21.71 41.32 13.89
C ASP A 227 -22.16 42.19 15.07
N ASN A 228 -22.75 41.68 16.16
CA ASN A 228 -22.92 42.53 17.36
C ASN A 228 -21.58 42.81 18.05
N SER A 229 -20.53 42.01 17.83
CA SER A 229 -19.19 42.36 18.33
C SER A 229 -18.58 43.54 17.54
N SER A 230 -18.90 43.68 16.26
CA SER A 230 -18.39 44.74 15.39
C SER A 230 -19.29 45.99 15.37
N LEU A 231 -20.62 45.83 15.35
CA LEU A 231 -21.59 46.92 15.37
C LEU A 231 -21.81 47.52 16.76
N ALA A 232 -21.77 46.74 17.86
CA ALA A 232 -21.84 47.34 19.21
C ALA A 232 -20.62 48.22 19.52
N SER A 233 -19.44 47.85 19.00
CA SER A 233 -18.24 48.72 19.07
C SER A 233 -18.37 49.99 18.22
N SER A 234 -19.15 49.93 17.13
CA SER A 234 -19.34 51.07 16.22
C SER A 234 -20.46 52.02 16.70
N PHE A 235 -21.52 51.52 17.32
CA PHE A 235 -22.62 52.34 17.84
C PHE A 235 -22.33 52.95 19.21
N SER A 236 -21.52 52.30 20.06
CA SER A 236 -21.11 52.89 21.34
C SER A 236 -20.24 54.15 21.19
N ASN A 237 -19.66 54.39 20.01
CA ASN A 237 -18.89 55.61 19.70
C ASN A 237 -19.72 56.74 19.06
N LEU A 238 -20.93 56.44 18.58
CA LEU A 238 -21.84 57.45 18.01
C LEU A 238 -22.77 58.07 19.05
N GLN A 239 -23.05 57.34 20.14
CA GLN A 239 -23.99 57.80 21.16
C GLN A 239 -23.40 58.85 22.13
N ASP A 240 -22.08 59.05 22.14
CA ASP A 240 -21.42 60.14 22.90
C ASP A 240 -21.31 61.47 22.13
N ALA A 241 -21.68 61.51 20.84
CA ALA A 241 -21.55 62.73 20.02
C ALA A 241 -22.84 63.56 19.90
N ASP A 242 -24.01 63.00 20.25
CA ASP A 242 -25.32 63.63 20.00
C ASP A 242 -25.85 64.52 21.14
N SER A 243 -25.09 64.69 22.23
CA SER A 243 -25.54 65.47 23.39
C SER A 243 -25.01 66.92 23.45
N ALA A 244 -24.26 67.41 22.45
CA ALA A 244 -23.70 68.75 22.50
C ALA A 244 -24.00 69.59 21.25
N TYR A 245 -24.95 70.50 21.43
CA TYR A 245 -25.07 71.79 20.76
C TYR A 245 -25.62 71.84 19.33
N GLY A 246 -26.85 72.33 19.24
CA GLY A 246 -27.41 72.89 18.02
C GLY A 246 -26.68 74.15 17.56
N GLY A 247 -26.76 74.40 16.26
CA GLY A 247 -26.39 75.67 15.66
C GLY A 247 -25.62 75.51 14.35
N ARG A 248 -26.33 75.60 13.22
CA ARG A 248 -25.79 75.94 11.88
C ARG A 248 -24.40 75.35 11.56
N GLY A 249 -24.22 74.05 11.79
CA GLY A 249 -23.06 73.28 11.35
C GLY A 249 -23.04 73.27 9.82
N SER A 250 -22.16 74.10 9.28
CA SER A 250 -21.95 74.36 7.85
C SER A 250 -21.65 73.08 7.09
N GLU A 251 -21.96 73.06 5.79
CA GLU A 251 -21.56 72.08 4.77
C GLU A 251 -20.20 71.36 4.99
N LYS A 252 -19.25 72.05 5.64
CA LYS A 252 -17.97 71.49 6.10
C LYS A 252 -18.12 70.26 7.02
N ASP A 253 -19.09 70.22 7.93
CA ASP A 253 -19.29 69.09 8.84
C ASP A 253 -19.82 67.85 8.11
N LEU A 254 -20.67 68.05 7.10
CA LEU A 254 -21.13 66.98 6.21
C LEU A 254 -19.97 66.42 5.38
N ILE A 255 -19.08 67.30 4.90
CA ILE A 255 -17.85 66.90 4.20
C ILE A 255 -16.91 66.13 5.14
N ILE A 256 -16.73 66.57 6.39
CA ILE A 256 -15.90 65.86 7.37
C ILE A 256 -16.49 64.49 7.70
N MET A 257 -17.82 64.36 7.85
CA MET A 257 -18.46 63.07 8.04
C MET A 257 -18.26 62.14 6.82
N LYS A 258 -18.42 62.67 5.61
CA LYS A 258 -18.20 61.91 4.38
C LYS A 258 -16.75 61.43 4.26
N LEU A 259 -15.78 62.32 4.46
CA LEU A 259 -14.36 61.96 4.44
C LEU A 259 -14.02 60.92 5.51
N ARG A 260 -14.61 61.00 6.71
CA ARG A 260 -14.43 59.99 7.76
C ARG A 260 -15.05 58.64 7.37
N ALA A 261 -16.19 58.64 6.68
CA ALA A 261 -16.81 57.41 6.18
C ALA A 261 -15.96 56.78 5.06
N ASP A 262 -15.50 57.60 4.12
CA ASP A 262 -14.62 57.17 3.03
C ASP A 262 -13.29 56.63 3.56
N LEU A 263 -12.70 57.28 4.58
CA LEU A 263 -11.45 56.84 5.20
C LEU A 263 -11.62 55.50 5.93
N ARG A 264 -12.74 55.28 6.61
CA ARG A 264 -13.07 53.97 7.21
C ARG A 264 -13.32 52.89 6.16
N SER A 265 -14.00 53.22 5.06
CA SER A 265 -14.20 52.30 3.93
C SER A 265 -12.86 51.93 3.29
N LEU A 266 -11.98 52.91 3.09
CA LEU A 266 -10.63 52.68 2.57
C LEU A 266 -9.78 51.84 3.52
N GLN A 267 -9.88 52.08 4.82
CA GLN A 267 -9.17 51.28 5.82
C GLN A 267 -9.69 49.83 5.86
N SER A 268 -11.00 49.62 5.78
CA SER A 268 -11.59 48.28 5.72
C SER A 268 -11.19 47.53 4.45
N THR A 269 -11.18 48.20 3.30
CA THR A 269 -10.68 47.60 2.05
C THR A 269 -9.19 47.30 2.11
N HIS A 270 -8.38 48.15 2.75
CA HIS A 270 -6.97 47.89 2.98
C HIS A 270 -6.75 46.64 3.86
N GLU A 271 -7.46 46.53 4.98
CA GLU A 271 -7.41 45.37 5.87
C GLU A 271 -7.83 44.06 5.16
N GLU A 272 -8.85 44.14 4.30
CA GLU A 272 -9.29 43.01 3.47
C GLU A 272 -8.21 42.59 2.45
N THR A 273 -7.62 43.55 1.73
CA THR A 273 -6.53 43.25 0.79
C THR A 273 -5.31 42.67 1.50
N ASN A 274 -5.00 43.13 2.72
CA ASN A 274 -3.89 42.62 3.50
C ASN A 274 -4.16 41.18 4.01
N ARG A 275 -5.41 40.87 4.37
CA ARG A 275 -5.82 39.49 4.70
C ARG A 275 -5.65 38.56 3.49
N GLN A 276 -6.05 39.01 2.30
CA GLN A 276 -5.86 38.24 1.07
C GLN A 276 -4.38 38.05 0.73
N LEU A 277 -3.52 39.05 0.95
CA LEU A 277 -2.07 38.89 0.79
C LEU A 277 -1.51 37.83 1.75
N LEU A 278 -1.88 37.85 3.03
CA LEU A 278 -1.45 36.84 4.00
C LEU A 278 -1.93 35.43 3.64
N GLU A 279 -3.14 35.28 3.11
CA GLU A 279 -3.62 33.97 2.60
C GLU A 279 -2.82 33.49 1.40
N ARG A 280 -2.44 34.41 0.48
CA ARG A 280 -1.57 34.07 -0.65
C ARG A 280 -0.16 33.72 -0.20
N ASP A 281 0.41 34.43 0.76
CA ASP A 281 1.73 34.12 1.32
C ASP A 281 1.74 32.75 2.01
N LYS A 282 0.67 32.43 2.76
CA LYS A 282 0.48 31.08 3.31
C LYS A 282 0.43 30.02 2.20
N HIS A 283 -0.34 30.27 1.14
CA HIS A 283 -0.41 29.33 0.01
C HIS A 283 0.93 29.17 -0.70
N ILE A 284 1.72 30.24 -0.84
CA ILE A 284 3.08 30.18 -1.39
C ILE A 284 3.98 29.34 -0.48
N ALA A 285 3.91 29.50 0.84
CA ALA A 285 4.69 28.70 1.80
C ALA A 285 4.32 27.21 1.75
N ASP A 286 3.03 26.88 1.63
CA ASP A 286 2.55 25.49 1.48
C ASP A 286 3.08 24.88 0.17
N LEU A 287 3.02 25.62 -0.95
CA LEU A 287 3.57 25.18 -2.24
C LEU A 287 5.10 25.03 -2.22
N GLN A 288 5.81 25.90 -1.51
CA GLN A 288 7.26 25.77 -1.32
C GLN A 288 7.60 24.52 -0.52
N THR A 289 6.81 24.18 0.51
CA THR A 289 7.00 22.96 1.32
C THR A 289 6.79 21.72 0.46
N GLN A 290 5.71 21.66 -0.33
CA GLN A 290 5.46 20.56 -1.28
C GLN A 290 6.56 20.44 -2.33
N LEU A 291 7.09 21.56 -2.83
CA LEU A 291 8.22 21.55 -3.77
C LEU A 291 9.49 20.96 -3.12
N THR A 292 9.76 21.28 -1.86
CA THR A 292 10.92 20.71 -1.14
C THR A 292 10.76 19.21 -0.86
N GLU A 293 9.56 18.76 -0.50
CA GLU A 293 9.26 17.34 -0.26
C GLU A 293 9.41 16.52 -1.54
N THR A 294 8.82 16.97 -2.65
CA THR A 294 8.95 16.30 -3.95
C THR A 294 10.40 16.29 -4.46
N HIS A 295 11.19 17.32 -4.18
CA HIS A 295 12.61 17.33 -4.51
C HIS A 295 13.41 16.32 -3.68
N HIS A 296 13.05 16.14 -2.40
CA HIS A 296 13.65 15.11 -1.55
C HIS A 296 13.29 13.69 -2.02
N GLU A 297 12.04 13.43 -2.37
CA GLU A 297 11.60 12.15 -2.93
C GLU A 297 12.30 11.83 -4.26
N LEU A 298 12.47 12.83 -5.12
CA LEU A 298 13.20 12.69 -6.38
C LEU A 298 14.68 12.35 -6.12
N ALA A 299 15.31 12.98 -5.14
CA ALA A 299 16.70 12.70 -4.76
C ALA A 299 16.87 11.27 -4.21
N LEU A 300 15.94 10.79 -3.38
CA LEU A 300 15.92 9.41 -2.90
C LEU A 300 15.74 8.41 -4.05
N SER A 301 14.77 8.65 -4.92
CA SER A 301 14.53 7.81 -6.11
C SER A 301 15.76 7.78 -7.04
N GLN A 302 16.46 8.91 -7.19
CA GLN A 302 17.68 8.98 -7.99
C GLN A 302 18.84 8.20 -7.35
N ALA A 303 18.95 8.22 -6.01
CA ALA A 303 19.91 7.39 -5.28
C ALA A 303 19.61 5.89 -5.43
N GLU A 304 18.34 5.48 -5.35
CA GLU A 304 17.92 4.09 -5.57
C GLU A 304 18.25 3.62 -7.00
N VAL A 305 17.93 4.42 -8.02
CA VAL A 305 18.27 4.13 -9.42
C VAL A 305 19.79 4.01 -9.61
N SER A 306 20.58 4.83 -8.90
CA SER A 306 22.04 4.71 -8.93
C SER A 306 22.52 3.39 -8.32
N THR A 307 21.94 2.97 -7.18
CA THR A 307 22.25 1.70 -6.54
C THR A 307 21.87 0.51 -7.42
N VAL A 308 20.68 0.52 -8.02
CA VAL A 308 20.23 -0.54 -8.96
C VAL A 308 21.12 -0.60 -10.20
N ASN A 309 21.56 0.55 -10.73
CA ASN A 309 22.50 0.56 -11.85
C ASN A 309 23.87 0.00 -11.46
N GLN A 310 24.31 0.21 -10.21
CA GLN A 310 25.56 -0.35 -9.71
C GLN A 310 25.47 -1.88 -9.57
N THR A 311 24.40 -2.41 -8.97
CA THR A 311 24.18 -3.86 -8.87
C THR A 311 24.06 -4.50 -10.25
N LEU A 312 23.38 -3.85 -11.21
CA LEU A 312 23.31 -4.32 -12.58
C LEU A 312 24.69 -4.38 -13.26
N LYS A 313 25.58 -3.42 -12.99
CA LYS A 313 26.96 -3.44 -13.49
C LYS A 313 27.74 -4.61 -12.91
N GLU A 314 27.59 -4.89 -11.62
CA GLU A 314 28.22 -6.01 -10.93
C GLU A 314 27.74 -7.36 -11.50
N VAL A 315 26.42 -7.52 -11.68
CA VAL A 315 25.84 -8.72 -12.33
C VAL A 315 26.36 -8.90 -13.76
N ARG A 316 26.47 -7.80 -14.54
CA ARG A 316 27.06 -7.87 -15.89
C ARG A 316 28.53 -8.26 -15.87
N HIS A 317 29.30 -7.79 -14.88
CA HIS A 317 30.70 -8.17 -14.73
C HIS A 317 30.83 -9.65 -14.35
N HIS A 318 30.00 -10.12 -13.41
CA HIS A 318 29.94 -11.51 -13.00
C HIS A 318 29.58 -12.43 -14.19
N ASN A 319 28.55 -12.09 -14.96
CA ASN A 319 28.15 -12.86 -16.14
C ASN A 319 29.26 -12.90 -17.23
N ARG A 320 30.02 -11.81 -17.41
CA ARG A 320 31.20 -11.83 -18.30
C ARG A 320 32.27 -12.78 -17.79
N HIS A 321 32.52 -12.81 -16.47
CA HIS A 321 33.47 -13.73 -15.86
C HIS A 321 33.03 -15.18 -16.04
N GLU A 322 31.77 -15.51 -15.75
CA GLU A 322 31.21 -16.84 -15.97
C GLU A 322 31.31 -17.27 -17.44
N ASN A 323 31.03 -16.39 -18.40
CA ASN A 323 31.19 -16.71 -19.83
C ASN A 323 32.65 -17.00 -20.22
N VAL A 324 33.62 -16.29 -19.65
CA VAL A 324 35.05 -16.59 -19.84
C VAL A 324 35.38 -17.97 -19.24
N GLU A 325 34.80 -18.31 -18.10
CA GLU A 325 34.99 -19.61 -17.47
C GLU A 325 34.34 -20.75 -18.28
N ILE A 326 33.14 -20.53 -18.81
CA ILE A 326 32.43 -21.46 -19.70
C ILE A 326 33.26 -21.70 -20.95
N THR A 327 33.75 -20.65 -21.62
CA THR A 327 34.59 -20.80 -22.82
C THR A 327 35.91 -21.52 -22.52
N ARG A 328 36.52 -21.30 -21.35
CA ARG A 328 37.68 -22.06 -20.90
C ARG A 328 37.34 -23.55 -20.69
N LYS A 329 36.21 -23.87 -20.06
CA LYS A 329 35.74 -25.25 -19.88
C LYS A 329 35.46 -25.92 -21.23
N ASP A 330 34.84 -25.22 -22.17
CA ASP A 330 34.58 -25.69 -23.53
C ASP A 330 35.88 -25.99 -24.30
N GLU A 331 36.93 -25.19 -24.13
CA GLU A 331 38.25 -25.44 -24.74
C GLU A 331 38.89 -26.71 -24.18
N VAL A 332 38.78 -26.95 -22.86
CA VAL A 332 39.22 -28.19 -22.22
C VAL A 332 38.46 -29.39 -22.76
N ILE A 333 37.12 -29.29 -22.88
CA ILE A 333 36.28 -30.34 -23.48
C ILE A 333 36.72 -30.61 -24.91
N ARG A 334 36.94 -29.57 -25.73
CA ARG A 334 37.38 -29.70 -27.12
C ARG A 334 38.74 -30.39 -27.23
N HIS A 335 39.68 -30.05 -26.35
CA HIS A 335 40.99 -30.67 -26.29
C HIS A 335 40.93 -32.15 -25.86
N LEU A 336 40.10 -32.49 -24.88
CA LEU A 336 39.86 -33.88 -24.47
C LEU A 336 39.22 -34.71 -25.58
N LEU A 337 38.22 -34.17 -26.28
CA LEU A 337 37.59 -34.82 -27.44
C LEU A 337 38.59 -35.01 -28.60
N SER A 338 39.48 -34.03 -28.82
CA SER A 338 40.56 -34.15 -29.81
C SER A 338 41.52 -35.29 -29.45
N LYS A 339 41.99 -35.36 -28.20
CA LYS A 339 42.83 -36.46 -27.70
C LYS A 339 42.14 -37.81 -27.85
N GLN A 340 40.85 -37.91 -27.50
CA GLN A 340 40.07 -39.14 -27.65
C GLN A 340 39.96 -39.57 -29.11
N SER A 341 39.80 -38.62 -30.03
CA SER A 341 39.76 -38.87 -31.49
C SER A 341 41.11 -39.41 -32.01
N VAL A 342 42.23 -38.84 -31.55
CA VAL A 342 43.58 -39.31 -31.90
C VAL A 342 43.80 -40.74 -31.39
N TYR A 343 43.52 -41.01 -30.10
CA TYR A 343 43.60 -42.36 -29.53
C TYR A 343 42.75 -43.37 -30.31
N LYS A 344 41.52 -42.99 -30.70
CA LYS A 344 40.63 -43.87 -31.48
C LYS A 344 41.15 -44.14 -32.90
N LYS A 345 41.87 -43.18 -33.49
CA LYS A 345 42.45 -43.30 -34.84
C LYS A 345 43.74 -44.13 -34.83
N ASP A 346 44.53 -44.04 -33.76
CA ASP A 346 45.76 -44.80 -33.58
C ASP A 346 45.48 -46.27 -33.19
N CYS A 347 44.42 -46.54 -32.40
CA CYS A 347 43.97 -47.90 -32.11
C CYS A 347 43.42 -48.66 -33.35
N MET A 348 43.01 -47.95 -34.40
CA MET A 348 42.46 -48.56 -35.63
C MET A 348 43.53 -48.86 -36.69
N LYS A 349 44.78 -48.40 -36.51
CA LYS A 349 45.91 -48.71 -37.38
C LYS A 349 46.86 -49.64 -36.64
N GLY A 350 46.58 -50.94 -36.75
CA GLY A 350 47.28 -52.00 -36.02
C GLY A 350 48.81 -51.88 -36.02
N SER A 351 49.35 -51.83 -34.81
CA SER A 351 50.62 -52.44 -34.41
C SER A 351 50.76 -52.15 -32.92
N VAL A 352 50.67 -53.19 -32.08
CA VAL A 352 50.87 -53.13 -30.63
C VAL A 352 52.30 -52.68 -30.34
N PRO A 353 52.54 -51.50 -29.73
CA PRO A 353 53.86 -51.14 -29.22
C PRO A 353 54.00 -51.61 -27.78
N MET A 354 55.14 -52.22 -27.50
CA MET A 354 55.61 -52.68 -26.19
C MET A 354 55.43 -51.65 -25.07
N LEU A 355 54.62 -52.03 -24.07
CA LEU A 355 54.83 -52.13 -22.62
C LEU A 355 56.12 -51.58 -21.92
N CYS A 356 56.82 -50.57 -22.44
CA CYS A 356 57.99 -49.98 -21.77
C CYS A 356 57.83 -48.50 -21.34
N ASP A 357 56.72 -47.83 -21.67
CA ASP A 357 56.47 -46.42 -21.31
C ASP A 357 55.44 -46.22 -20.18
N LEU A 358 55.16 -47.27 -19.39
CA LEU A 358 54.15 -47.19 -18.31
C LEU A 358 54.65 -46.38 -17.10
N ASP A 359 55.96 -46.27 -16.87
CA ASP A 359 56.51 -45.54 -15.72
C ASP A 359 56.36 -44.01 -15.84
N ASN A 360 56.39 -43.46 -17.06
CA ASN A 360 56.15 -42.03 -17.27
C ASN A 360 54.67 -41.66 -17.14
N VAL A 361 53.75 -42.61 -17.36
CA VAL A 361 52.31 -42.42 -17.15
C VAL A 361 51.95 -42.46 -15.67
N ILE A 362 52.66 -43.28 -14.87
CA ILE A 362 52.48 -43.36 -13.41
C ILE A 362 53.00 -42.09 -12.72
N THR A 363 54.08 -41.45 -13.19
CA THR A 363 54.47 -40.12 -12.66
C THR A 363 53.52 -38.98 -13.03
N GLY A 364 52.63 -39.19 -14.01
CA GLY A 364 51.52 -38.29 -14.35
C GLY A 364 50.29 -38.43 -13.43
N GLU A 365 50.22 -39.49 -12.60
CA GLU A 365 49.11 -39.70 -11.66
C GLU A 365 49.06 -38.62 -10.57
N ASN A 366 50.20 -38.06 -10.16
CA ASN A 366 50.24 -36.92 -9.23
C ASN A 366 49.52 -35.68 -9.77
N ASN A 367 49.44 -35.51 -11.09
CA ASN A 367 48.75 -34.36 -11.70
C ASN A 367 47.23 -34.62 -11.85
N VAL A 368 46.84 -35.89 -12.03
CA VAL A 368 45.43 -36.31 -12.06
C VAL A 368 44.85 -36.30 -10.64
N GLU A 369 45.63 -36.72 -9.64
CA GLU A 369 45.24 -36.69 -8.24
C GLU A 369 45.14 -35.24 -7.73
N ALA A 370 46.06 -34.35 -8.12
CA ALA A 370 45.95 -32.92 -7.85
C ALA A 370 44.73 -32.27 -8.52
N GLN A 371 44.44 -32.61 -9.79
CA GLN A 371 43.22 -32.13 -10.47
C GLN A 371 41.94 -32.69 -9.87
N LEU A 372 41.94 -33.94 -9.41
CA LEU A 372 40.81 -34.53 -8.70
C LEU A 372 40.61 -33.85 -7.35
N SER A 373 41.67 -33.56 -6.60
CA SER A 373 41.61 -32.80 -5.35
C SER A 373 41.04 -31.41 -5.59
N GLU A 374 41.53 -30.68 -6.60
CA GLU A 374 41.02 -29.34 -6.94
C GLU A 374 39.53 -29.38 -7.35
N ASN A 375 39.12 -30.39 -8.13
CA ASN A 375 37.71 -30.57 -8.47
C ASN A 375 36.85 -30.94 -7.26
N ILE A 376 37.37 -31.73 -6.32
CA ILE A 376 36.67 -32.07 -5.08
C ILE A 376 36.49 -30.80 -4.22
N ASP A 377 37.50 -29.94 -4.13
CA ASP A 377 37.42 -28.68 -3.38
C ASP A 377 36.43 -27.69 -4.01
N VAL A 378 36.39 -27.61 -5.35
CA VAL A 378 35.41 -26.79 -6.08
C VAL A 378 33.99 -27.33 -5.88
N LEU A 379 33.80 -28.65 -5.93
CA LEU A 379 32.50 -29.27 -5.69
C LEU A 379 32.06 -29.13 -4.24
N ALA A 380 32.98 -29.23 -3.27
CA ALA A 380 32.71 -28.97 -1.86
C ALA A 380 32.30 -27.53 -1.63
N SER A 381 32.99 -26.57 -2.26
CA SER A 381 32.63 -25.14 -2.20
C SER A 381 31.25 -24.88 -2.80
N ARG A 382 30.94 -25.50 -3.95
CA ARG A 382 29.62 -25.36 -4.58
C ARG A 382 28.50 -26.02 -3.76
N LEU A 383 28.79 -27.14 -3.09
CA LEU A 383 27.84 -27.77 -2.17
C LEU A 383 27.57 -26.88 -0.96
N ALA A 384 28.60 -26.23 -0.40
CA ALA A 384 28.43 -25.28 0.69
C ALA A 384 27.57 -24.06 0.27
N GLU A 385 27.78 -23.51 -0.92
CA GLU A 385 26.94 -22.44 -1.47
C GLU A 385 25.47 -22.88 -1.62
N LEU A 386 25.22 -24.08 -2.17
CA LEU A 386 23.86 -24.61 -2.32
C LEU A 386 23.19 -24.91 -0.97
N GLU A 387 23.97 -25.33 0.03
CA GLU A 387 23.48 -25.54 1.38
C GLU A 387 23.11 -24.20 2.05
N GLU A 388 23.91 -23.15 1.83
CA GLU A 388 23.59 -21.79 2.26
C GLU A 388 22.33 -21.25 1.58
N GLU A 389 22.18 -21.42 0.25
CA GLU A 389 20.96 -21.05 -0.48
C GLU A 389 19.73 -21.80 0.06
N CYS A 390 19.85 -23.10 0.34
CA CYS A 390 18.78 -23.89 0.95
C CYS A 390 18.43 -23.40 2.36
N GLN A 391 19.43 -23.00 3.15
CA GLN A 391 19.21 -22.44 4.48
C GLN A 391 18.53 -21.07 4.41
N GLN A 392 18.93 -20.20 3.47
CA GLN A 392 18.27 -18.93 3.20
C GLN A 392 16.81 -19.12 2.78
N LEU A 393 16.52 -20.07 1.89
CA LEU A 393 15.14 -20.41 1.49
C LEU A 393 14.30 -20.93 2.66
N ARG A 394 14.88 -21.76 3.55
CA ARG A 394 14.18 -22.20 4.78
C ARG A 394 13.87 -21.02 5.69
N ILE A 395 14.80 -20.09 5.88
CA ILE A 395 14.59 -18.87 6.68
C ILE A 395 13.47 -18.02 6.08
N GLN A 396 13.47 -17.82 4.75
CA GLN A 396 12.41 -17.08 4.05
C GLN A 396 11.05 -17.77 4.20
N HIS A 397 10.99 -19.10 4.07
CA HIS A 397 9.75 -19.86 4.26
C HIS A 397 9.21 -19.71 5.69
N THR A 398 10.07 -19.82 6.71
CA THR A 398 9.65 -19.61 8.12
C THR A 398 9.15 -18.18 8.34
N ALA A 399 9.85 -17.16 7.82
CA ALA A 399 9.40 -15.77 7.93
C ALA A 399 8.03 -15.55 7.27
N LEU A 400 7.80 -16.15 6.10
CA LEU A 400 6.51 -16.09 5.41
C LEU A 400 5.41 -16.80 6.22
N GLN A 401 5.73 -17.93 6.85
CA GLN A 401 4.83 -18.65 7.74
C GLN A 401 4.47 -17.83 8.99
N ASP A 402 5.43 -17.11 9.58
CA ASP A 402 5.19 -16.21 10.72
C ASP A 402 4.31 -15.02 10.33
N THR A 403 4.54 -14.40 9.16
CA THR A 403 3.65 -13.33 8.66
C THR A 403 2.24 -13.85 8.41
N HIS A 404 2.08 -15.06 7.88
CA HIS A 404 0.77 -15.69 7.71
C HIS A 404 0.09 -15.95 9.06
N ALA A 405 0.85 -16.39 10.08
CA ALA A 405 0.34 -16.57 11.44
C ALA A 405 -0.14 -15.23 12.04
N LEU A 406 0.57 -14.12 11.80
CA LEU A 406 0.17 -12.78 12.25
C LEU A 406 -1.08 -12.24 11.51
N CYS A 407 -1.25 -12.55 10.22
CA CYS A 407 -2.42 -12.13 9.46
C CYS A 407 -3.68 -12.96 9.77
N THR A 408 -3.52 -14.20 10.26
CA THR A 408 -4.63 -15.13 10.51
C THR A 408 -5.68 -14.57 11.50
N PRO A 409 -5.31 -13.97 12.65
CA PRO A 409 -6.26 -13.31 13.56
C PRO A 409 -7.05 -12.16 12.90
N THR A 410 -6.38 -11.34 12.09
CA THR A 410 -7.03 -10.21 11.40
C THR A 410 -8.02 -10.71 10.35
N ILE A 411 -7.66 -11.75 9.59
CA ILE A 411 -8.55 -12.40 8.63
C ILE A 411 -9.78 -12.97 9.37
N ASN A 412 -9.57 -13.68 10.48
CA ASN A 412 -10.67 -14.23 11.28
C ASN A 412 -11.59 -13.12 11.84
N MET A 413 -11.02 -12.01 12.32
CA MET A 413 -11.78 -10.85 12.80
C MET A 413 -12.63 -10.23 11.68
N LEU A 414 -12.05 -10.02 10.50
CA LEU A 414 -12.78 -9.48 9.34
C LEU A 414 -13.88 -10.44 8.87
N GLN A 415 -13.61 -11.74 8.93
CA GLN A 415 -14.59 -12.77 8.57
C GLN A 415 -15.73 -12.85 9.60
N GLU A 416 -15.43 -12.65 10.89
CA GLU A 416 -16.44 -12.52 11.93
C GLU A 416 -17.28 -11.24 11.77
N GLN A 417 -16.66 -10.10 11.44
CA GLN A 417 -17.37 -8.86 11.13
C GLN A 417 -18.29 -9.02 9.92
N LEU A 418 -17.82 -9.69 8.87
CA LEU A 418 -18.61 -10.00 7.68
C LEU A 418 -19.81 -10.90 8.02
N ASN A 419 -19.60 -11.94 8.84
CA ASN A 419 -20.66 -12.83 9.30
C ASN A 419 -21.69 -12.10 10.18
N ARG A 420 -21.23 -11.23 11.10
CA ARG A 420 -22.11 -10.38 11.92
C ARG A 420 -22.93 -9.42 11.05
N SER A 421 -22.31 -8.82 10.03
CA SER A 421 -23.01 -7.96 9.06
C SER A 421 -24.07 -8.72 8.27
N HIS A 422 -23.74 -9.92 7.77
CA HIS A 422 -24.70 -10.79 7.08
C HIS A 422 -25.84 -11.21 8.01
N GLN A 423 -25.53 -11.57 9.26
CA GLN A 423 -26.54 -11.97 10.23
C GLN A 423 -27.45 -10.80 10.56
N ASN A 424 -26.92 -9.61 10.86
CA ASN A 424 -27.70 -8.40 11.11
C ASN A 424 -28.56 -7.97 9.91
N ALA A 425 -28.10 -8.19 8.68
CA ALA A 425 -28.90 -7.93 7.47
C ALA A 425 -30.04 -8.96 7.27
N LEU A 426 -29.83 -10.22 7.67
CA LEU A 426 -30.80 -11.30 7.52
C LEU A 426 -31.83 -11.41 8.67
N THR A 427 -31.51 -10.96 9.88
CA THR A 427 -32.43 -11.00 11.03
C THR A 427 -33.75 -10.24 10.80
N PRO A 428 -33.76 -8.98 10.31
CA PRO A 428 -35.04 -8.28 10.07
C PRO A 428 -35.86 -8.89 8.93
N MET A 429 -35.22 -9.67 8.04
CA MET A 429 -35.92 -10.37 6.95
C MET A 429 -36.53 -11.71 7.42
N LYS A 430 -35.90 -12.40 8.38
CA LYS A 430 -36.44 -13.65 8.94
C LYS A 430 -37.62 -13.40 9.87
N ASP A 431 -37.57 -12.36 10.69
CA ASP A 431 -38.67 -12.08 11.64
C ASP A 431 -39.98 -11.64 10.94
N GLY A 432 -39.88 -11.01 9.75
CA GLY A 432 -41.05 -10.70 8.92
C GLY A 432 -41.63 -11.89 8.13
N VAL A 433 -40.83 -12.92 7.86
CA VAL A 433 -41.24 -14.09 7.04
C VAL A 433 -41.66 -15.28 7.92
N TYR A 434 -41.05 -15.47 9.09
CA TYR A 434 -41.42 -16.55 10.01
C TYR A 434 -42.75 -16.32 10.75
N SER A 435 -43.24 -15.08 10.86
CA SER A 435 -44.61 -14.85 11.36
C SER A 435 -45.67 -15.27 10.34
N GLY A 436 -45.40 -15.19 9.03
CA GLY A 436 -46.33 -15.58 7.97
C GLY A 436 -46.36 -17.09 7.67
N ILE A 437 -45.24 -17.80 7.84
CA ILE A 437 -45.14 -19.23 7.51
C ILE A 437 -45.64 -20.15 8.65
N LYS A 438 -45.60 -19.68 9.90
CA LYS A 438 -46.07 -20.47 11.05
C LYS A 438 -47.60 -20.66 11.07
N GLU A 439 -48.35 -19.75 10.43
CA GLU A 439 -49.79 -19.91 10.18
C GLU A 439 -50.10 -20.93 9.07
N THR A 440 -49.18 -21.18 8.14
CA THR A 440 -49.40 -22.10 7.01
C THR A 440 -48.98 -23.55 7.33
N ILE A 441 -47.90 -23.78 8.09
CA ILE A 441 -47.41 -25.14 8.39
C ILE A 441 -48.25 -25.88 9.46
N SER A 442 -49.01 -25.16 10.29
CA SER A 442 -49.92 -25.79 11.26
C SER A 442 -51.15 -26.46 10.60
N ALA A 443 -51.37 -26.26 9.29
CA ALA A 443 -52.42 -26.92 8.52
C ALA A 443 -51.97 -28.23 7.84
N GLU A 444 -50.67 -28.51 7.75
CA GLU A 444 -50.12 -29.58 6.89
C GLU A 444 -49.56 -30.79 7.65
N THR A 445 -49.49 -30.75 8.99
CA THR A 445 -48.90 -31.83 9.81
C THR A 445 -49.87 -32.94 10.26
N GLN A 446 -51.03 -33.08 9.60
CA GLN A 446 -52.04 -34.09 9.94
C GLN A 446 -52.08 -35.33 9.02
N THR A 447 -51.18 -35.47 8.03
CA THR A 447 -51.27 -36.56 7.03
C THR A 447 -50.17 -37.62 7.04
N ASP A 448 -49.01 -37.45 7.68
CA ASP A 448 -47.87 -38.38 7.50
C ASP A 448 -47.45 -39.20 8.75
N LYS A 449 -48.42 -39.77 9.47
CA LYS A 449 -48.16 -40.77 10.55
C LYS A 449 -48.77 -42.14 10.26
N ILE A 450 -48.65 -42.62 9.03
CA ILE A 450 -48.91 -44.02 8.67
C ILE A 450 -47.78 -44.43 7.73
N LEU A 451 -47.07 -45.52 8.08
CA LEU A 451 -45.96 -46.17 7.35
C LEU A 451 -44.56 -45.96 7.96
N SER A 452 -44.28 -46.62 9.08
CA SER A 452 -43.00 -47.31 9.28
C SER A 452 -43.13 -48.27 10.46
N ASN A 453 -43.80 -49.40 10.23
CA ASN A 453 -43.79 -50.52 11.16
C ASN A 453 -43.90 -51.81 10.33
N LYS A 454 -42.75 -52.39 9.94
CA LYS A 454 -42.63 -53.78 9.48
C LYS A 454 -41.17 -54.16 9.19
N ASN A 455 -40.86 -55.41 9.55
CA ASN A 455 -39.69 -56.24 9.23
C ASN A 455 -38.53 -56.16 10.25
N GLU A 456 -38.00 -57.25 10.81
CA GLU A 456 -38.26 -58.68 10.59
C GLU A 456 -37.66 -59.50 11.76
N GLU A 457 -38.44 -60.42 12.31
CA GLU A 457 -38.01 -61.60 13.07
C GLU A 457 -37.77 -62.78 12.11
N SER A 458 -36.75 -63.62 12.37
CA SER A 458 -36.67 -65.09 12.13
C SER A 458 -35.18 -65.51 12.12
N SER A 459 -34.72 -66.66 12.63
CA SER A 459 -35.36 -67.96 12.72
C SER A 459 -34.67 -68.86 13.77
N ARG A 460 -35.48 -69.72 14.40
CA ARG A 460 -35.10 -70.88 15.23
C ARG A 460 -34.76 -72.08 14.32
N GLY A 461 -33.91 -72.99 14.79
CA GLY A 461 -33.80 -74.33 14.17
C GLY A 461 -32.77 -75.27 14.81
N SER A 462 -33.26 -76.16 15.67
CA SER A 462 -32.69 -77.45 16.10
C SER A 462 -33.87 -78.46 15.97
N PRO A 463 -33.77 -79.82 15.87
CA PRO A 463 -32.73 -80.69 16.45
C PRO A 463 -32.43 -82.06 15.75
N ASN A 464 -31.48 -82.79 16.35
CA ASN A 464 -31.35 -84.26 16.53
C ASN A 464 -30.98 -85.25 15.39
N GLY A 465 -30.01 -86.14 15.71
CA GLY A 465 -30.01 -87.54 15.24
C GLY A 465 -28.64 -88.26 15.12
N PHE A 466 -28.20 -88.91 16.21
CA PHE A 466 -27.44 -90.18 16.33
C PHE A 466 -26.59 -90.74 15.16
N TYR A 467 -25.30 -91.07 15.40
CA TYR A 467 -24.77 -92.45 15.52
C TYR A 467 -23.29 -92.45 15.99
N SER A 468 -22.97 -93.46 16.80
CA SER A 468 -21.70 -93.79 17.44
C SER A 468 -20.59 -94.16 16.43
N THR A 469 -19.32 -93.82 16.70
CA THR A 469 -18.18 -94.78 16.81
C THR A 469 -16.80 -94.10 16.74
N ILE A 470 -15.89 -94.57 17.61
CA ILE A 470 -14.42 -94.43 17.62
C ILE A 470 -13.90 -93.03 18.00
N SER A 471 -13.13 -92.94 19.10
CA SER A 471 -12.62 -91.68 19.68
C SER A 471 -11.24 -91.29 19.13
N PRO A 472 -11.11 -90.15 18.40
CA PRO A 472 -9.87 -89.42 18.15
C PRO A 472 -9.96 -88.04 18.84
N SER A 473 -10.43 -88.00 20.09
CA SER A 473 -10.80 -86.78 20.83
C SER A 473 -9.66 -85.74 20.96
N SER A 474 -8.39 -86.14 20.84
CA SER A 474 -7.26 -85.23 20.91
C SER A 474 -6.99 -84.45 19.62
N GLN A 475 -7.29 -85.00 18.44
CA GLN A 475 -6.98 -84.34 17.16
C GLN A 475 -8.11 -83.39 16.73
N ILE A 476 -9.36 -83.76 17.01
CA ILE A 476 -10.52 -82.90 16.70
C ILE A 476 -10.45 -81.62 17.53
N SER A 477 -10.16 -81.70 18.83
CA SER A 477 -10.02 -80.50 19.68
C SER A 477 -8.87 -79.58 19.25
N LYS A 478 -7.76 -80.14 18.73
CA LYS A 478 -6.67 -79.33 18.16
C LYS A 478 -7.11 -78.60 16.89
N LEU A 479 -7.80 -79.29 15.99
CA LEU A 479 -8.32 -78.69 14.76
C LEU A 479 -9.42 -77.66 15.04
N GLU A 480 -10.25 -77.85 16.07
CA GLU A 480 -11.25 -76.88 16.51
C GLU A 480 -10.61 -75.62 17.10
N ASN A 481 -9.54 -75.76 17.89
CA ASN A 481 -8.78 -74.62 18.39
C ASN A 481 -8.06 -73.87 17.27
N GLU A 482 -7.41 -74.58 16.34
CA GLU A 482 -6.79 -73.97 15.16
C GLU A 482 -7.81 -73.26 14.26
N LEU A 483 -9.02 -73.83 14.11
CA LEU A 483 -10.10 -73.20 13.36
C LEU A 483 -10.61 -71.94 14.07
N ALA A 484 -10.73 -71.97 15.40
CA ALA A 484 -11.11 -70.83 16.21
C ALA A 484 -10.07 -69.70 16.10
N GLU A 485 -8.77 -70.01 16.20
CA GLU A 485 -7.68 -69.05 16.01
C GLU A 485 -7.71 -68.43 14.61
N LYS A 486 -7.86 -69.24 13.56
CA LYS A 486 -8.01 -68.73 12.19
C LYS A 486 -9.25 -67.85 12.02
N SER A 487 -10.35 -68.15 12.70
CA SER A 487 -11.56 -67.33 12.66
C SER A 487 -11.39 -65.97 13.35
N VAL A 488 -10.58 -65.91 14.42
CA VAL A 488 -10.22 -64.66 15.11
C VAL A 488 -9.32 -63.82 14.21
N LEU A 489 -8.27 -64.41 13.64
CA LEU A 489 -7.39 -63.72 12.70
C LEU A 489 -8.13 -63.18 11.47
N LEU A 490 -9.07 -63.96 10.91
CA LEU A 490 -9.91 -63.48 9.80
C LEU A 490 -10.75 -62.27 10.19
N ARG A 491 -11.30 -62.24 11.42
CA ARG A 491 -12.09 -61.12 11.93
C ARG A 491 -11.23 -59.87 12.17
N GLU A 492 -10.03 -60.05 12.73
CA GLU A 492 -9.06 -58.97 12.91
C GLU A 492 -8.60 -58.40 11.57
N LEU A 493 -8.30 -59.24 10.59
CA LEU A 493 -7.88 -58.82 9.26
C LEU A 493 -9.02 -58.10 8.51
N GLN A 494 -10.27 -58.56 8.66
CA GLN A 494 -11.45 -57.85 8.15
C GLN A 494 -11.64 -56.49 8.83
N SER A 495 -11.42 -56.40 10.14
CA SER A 495 -11.48 -55.14 10.90
C SER A 495 -10.41 -54.15 10.43
N HIS A 496 -9.16 -54.60 10.27
CA HIS A 496 -8.07 -53.78 9.73
C HIS A 496 -8.34 -53.32 8.29
N LEU A 497 -8.90 -54.19 7.44
CA LEU A 497 -9.29 -53.81 6.08
C LEU A 497 -10.38 -52.73 6.08
N ALA A 498 -11.38 -52.83 6.97
CA ALA A 498 -12.44 -51.84 7.11
C ALA A 498 -11.89 -50.49 7.61
N ALA A 499 -11.01 -50.50 8.61
CA ALA A 499 -10.33 -49.30 9.12
C ALA A 499 -9.49 -48.63 8.03
N SER A 500 -8.72 -49.40 7.26
CA SER A 500 -7.90 -48.88 6.16
C SER A 500 -8.75 -48.26 5.04
N ARG A 501 -9.92 -48.85 4.71
CA ARG A 501 -10.87 -48.25 3.76
C ARG A 501 -11.46 -46.94 4.27
N GLN A 502 -11.79 -46.86 5.56
CA GLN A 502 -12.29 -45.63 6.16
C GLN A 502 -11.22 -44.53 6.17
N GLU A 503 -9.97 -44.87 6.48
CA GLU A 503 -8.84 -43.93 6.42
C GLU A 503 -8.63 -43.40 5.00
N LEU A 504 -8.69 -44.27 4.00
CA LEU A 504 -8.57 -43.89 2.59
C LEU A 504 -9.72 -42.96 2.16
N HIS A 505 -10.95 -43.25 2.57
CA HIS A 505 -12.10 -42.38 2.31
C HIS A 505 -11.94 -40.98 2.94
N LEU A 506 -11.44 -40.89 4.18
CA LEU A 506 -11.17 -39.60 4.83
C LEU A 506 -10.04 -38.84 4.11
N LYS A 507 -9.01 -39.54 3.63
CA LYS A 507 -7.95 -38.96 2.80
C LYS A 507 -8.49 -38.41 1.47
N ASP A 508 -9.36 -39.15 0.78
CA ASP A 508 -9.99 -38.67 -0.45
C ASP A 508 -10.89 -37.44 -0.21
N GLU A 509 -11.65 -37.43 0.89
CA GLU A 509 -12.48 -36.27 1.24
C GLU A 509 -11.64 -35.03 1.59
N THR A 510 -10.53 -35.21 2.31
CA THR A 510 -9.61 -34.10 2.60
C THR A 510 -8.90 -33.59 1.35
N LEU A 511 -8.48 -34.48 0.45
CA LEU A 511 -7.89 -34.12 -0.84
C LEU A 511 -8.89 -33.31 -1.67
N HIS A 512 -10.15 -33.76 -1.77
CA HIS A 512 -11.20 -33.03 -2.47
C HIS A 512 -11.47 -31.63 -1.90
N LYS A 513 -11.43 -31.47 -0.56
CA LYS A 513 -11.54 -30.15 0.10
C LYS A 513 -10.36 -29.24 -0.24
N LEU A 514 -9.15 -29.79 -0.32
CA LEU A 514 -7.95 -29.03 -0.70
C LEU A 514 -7.98 -28.61 -2.17
N GLU A 515 -8.42 -29.49 -3.09
CA GLU A 515 -8.62 -29.15 -4.50
C GLU A 515 -9.60 -28.00 -4.67
N LYS A 516 -10.76 -28.06 -4.00
CA LYS A 516 -11.76 -26.98 -4.04
C LYS A 516 -11.22 -25.64 -3.51
N LYS A 517 -10.38 -25.67 -2.47
CA LYS A 517 -9.70 -24.48 -1.96
C LYS A 517 -8.69 -23.95 -2.98
N LEU A 518 -7.88 -24.81 -3.58
CA LEU A 518 -6.91 -24.45 -4.62
C LEU A 518 -7.59 -23.79 -5.82
N ASP A 519 -8.71 -24.34 -6.30
CA ASP A 519 -9.50 -23.78 -7.39
C ASP A 519 -10.17 -22.44 -7.04
N SER A 520 -10.51 -22.24 -5.77
CA SER A 520 -11.03 -20.95 -5.29
C SER A 520 -9.92 -19.90 -5.27
N SER A 521 -8.74 -20.25 -4.72
CA SER A 521 -7.56 -19.38 -4.74
C SER A 521 -7.08 -19.05 -6.16
N ARG A 522 -7.14 -20.00 -7.10
CA ARG A 522 -6.83 -19.75 -8.52
C ARG A 522 -7.79 -18.74 -9.16
N ARG A 523 -9.09 -18.85 -8.87
CA ARG A 523 -10.10 -17.89 -9.36
C ARG A 523 -9.89 -16.50 -8.78
N GLU A 524 -9.62 -16.40 -7.48
CA GLU A 524 -9.28 -15.13 -6.84
C GLU A 524 -8.00 -14.51 -7.41
N GLY A 525 -6.96 -15.33 -7.65
CA GLY A 525 -5.72 -14.91 -8.30
C GLY A 525 -5.97 -14.31 -9.70
N ASN A 526 -6.80 -14.98 -10.51
CA ASN A 526 -7.19 -14.48 -11.84
C ASN A 526 -7.97 -13.17 -11.75
N GLN A 527 -8.88 -13.03 -10.77
CA GLN A 527 -9.64 -11.79 -10.56
C GLN A 527 -8.73 -10.63 -10.15
N ARG A 528 -7.76 -10.88 -9.25
CA ARG A 528 -6.74 -9.90 -8.86
C ARG A 528 -5.85 -9.51 -10.05
N GLY A 529 -5.45 -10.48 -10.87
CA GLY A 529 -4.71 -10.26 -12.11
C GLY A 529 -5.46 -9.36 -13.10
N GLY A 530 -6.75 -9.61 -13.31
CA GLY A 530 -7.60 -8.76 -14.16
C GLY A 530 -7.73 -7.32 -13.62
N ARG A 531 -7.90 -7.15 -12.31
CA ARG A 531 -7.94 -5.82 -11.67
C ARG A 531 -6.61 -5.08 -11.82
N MET A 532 -5.48 -5.78 -11.67
CA MET A 532 -4.15 -5.20 -11.84
C MET A 532 -3.91 -4.74 -13.29
N GLN A 533 -4.29 -5.55 -14.28
CA GLN A 533 -4.22 -5.15 -15.70
C GLN A 533 -5.08 -3.92 -15.99
N TYR A 534 -6.29 -3.85 -15.44
CA TYR A 534 -7.15 -2.68 -15.58
C TYR A 534 -6.53 -1.41 -14.99
N LEU A 535 -6.01 -1.48 -13.76
CA LEU A 535 -5.31 -0.34 -13.13
C LEU A 535 -4.05 0.07 -13.89
N THR A 536 -3.30 -0.89 -14.43
CA THR A 536 -2.13 -0.63 -15.29
C THR A 536 -2.53 0.12 -16.57
N GLY A 537 -3.67 -0.26 -17.18
CA GLY A 537 -4.25 0.45 -18.31
C GLY A 537 -4.65 1.88 -17.98
N GLN A 538 -5.30 2.10 -16.83
CA GLN A 538 -5.63 3.45 -16.35
C GLN A 538 -4.39 4.30 -16.10
N LEU A 539 -3.36 3.75 -15.46
CA LEU A 539 -2.09 4.44 -15.21
C LEU A 539 -1.42 4.87 -16.52
N THR A 540 -1.39 3.97 -17.51
CA THR A 540 -0.83 4.27 -18.85
C THR A 540 -1.60 5.39 -19.54
N SER A 541 -2.94 5.38 -19.44
CA SER A 541 -3.79 6.46 -19.99
C SER A 541 -3.54 7.81 -19.31
N LEU A 542 -3.38 7.82 -17.98
CA LEU A 542 -3.06 9.03 -17.23
C LEU A 542 -1.66 9.56 -17.57
N GLN A 543 -0.67 8.69 -17.71
CA GLN A 543 0.69 9.09 -18.14
C GLN A 543 0.68 9.76 -19.52
N LEU A 544 -0.11 9.24 -20.46
CA LEU A 544 -0.28 9.86 -21.78
C LEU A 544 -0.96 11.25 -21.68
N GLU A 545 -1.96 11.40 -20.82
CA GLU A 545 -2.64 12.69 -20.63
C GLU A 545 -1.75 13.73 -19.94
N VAL A 546 -0.95 13.32 -18.95
CA VAL A 546 0.09 14.17 -18.35
C VAL A 546 1.12 14.61 -19.40
N GLY A 547 1.54 13.70 -20.30
CA GLY A 547 2.42 14.04 -21.41
C GLY A 547 1.82 15.10 -22.36
N ARG A 548 0.52 14.99 -22.69
CA ARG A 548 -0.18 15.98 -23.53
C ARG A 548 -0.28 17.34 -22.86
N THR A 549 -0.72 17.37 -21.61
CA THR A 549 -0.87 18.62 -20.85
C THR A 549 0.47 19.32 -20.61
N HIS A 550 1.54 18.55 -20.36
CA HIS A 550 2.90 19.07 -20.29
C HIS A 550 3.35 19.71 -21.62
N GLY A 551 3.09 19.04 -22.75
CA GLY A 551 3.38 19.60 -24.08
C GLY A 551 2.61 20.90 -24.37
N GLN A 552 1.34 20.99 -23.97
CA GLN A 552 0.56 22.22 -24.08
C GLN A 552 1.10 23.34 -23.19
N ALA A 553 1.51 23.01 -21.95
CA ALA A 553 2.12 23.97 -21.03
C ALA A 553 3.44 24.52 -21.58
N GLU A 554 4.31 23.67 -22.15
CA GLU A 554 5.53 24.13 -22.82
C GLU A 554 5.23 25.07 -24.00
N GLN A 555 4.22 24.75 -24.80
CA GLN A 555 3.83 25.61 -25.93
C GLN A 555 3.37 26.98 -25.45
N LEU A 556 2.53 27.04 -24.40
CA LEU A 556 2.11 28.30 -23.79
C LEU A 556 3.29 29.06 -23.18
N ARG A 557 4.23 28.37 -22.53
CA ARG A 557 5.45 28.97 -21.98
C ARG A 557 6.27 29.67 -23.08
N ARG A 558 6.50 28.99 -24.22
CA ARG A 558 7.18 29.59 -25.38
C ARG A 558 6.41 30.79 -25.97
N GLN A 559 5.07 30.78 -25.93
CA GLN A 559 4.28 31.93 -26.37
C GLN A 559 4.41 33.12 -25.41
N VAL A 560 4.40 32.87 -24.09
CA VAL A 560 4.61 33.91 -23.07
C VAL A 560 6.00 34.52 -23.21
N GLU A 561 7.02 33.70 -23.43
CA GLU A 561 8.41 34.16 -23.65
C GLU A 561 8.51 35.06 -24.89
N LYS A 562 7.95 34.66 -26.03
CA LYS A 562 7.88 35.51 -27.24
C LYS A 562 7.14 36.82 -27.02
N LYS A 563 6.06 36.82 -26.21
CA LYS A 563 5.33 38.04 -25.87
C LYS A 563 6.13 38.93 -24.93
N ALA A 564 6.88 38.37 -23.99
CA ALA A 564 7.77 39.11 -23.11
C ALA A 564 8.88 39.82 -23.90
N GLU A 565 9.52 39.12 -24.85
CA GLU A 565 10.52 39.73 -25.77
C GLU A 565 9.92 40.89 -26.59
N LEU A 566 8.66 40.78 -27.01
CA LEU A 566 7.98 41.86 -27.75
C LEU A 566 7.69 43.06 -26.84
N ILE A 567 7.27 42.83 -25.59
CA ILE A 567 7.05 43.89 -24.60
C ILE A 567 8.36 44.63 -24.33
N GLU A 568 9.47 43.90 -24.11
CA GLU A 568 10.79 44.51 -23.91
C GLU A 568 11.21 45.41 -25.09
N LYS A 569 10.99 44.96 -26.33
CA LYS A 569 11.24 45.79 -27.53
C LYS A 569 10.41 47.07 -27.55
N LEU A 570 9.12 46.97 -27.22
CA LEU A 570 8.22 48.12 -27.16
C LEU A 570 8.60 49.09 -26.03
N GLU A 571 9.09 48.59 -24.89
CA GLU A 571 9.59 49.42 -23.79
C GLU A 571 10.85 50.20 -24.17
N VAL A 572 11.78 49.56 -24.90
CA VAL A 572 12.98 50.22 -25.46
C VAL A 572 12.60 51.30 -26.47
N GLU A 573 11.67 50.99 -27.39
CA GLU A 573 11.18 51.97 -28.38
C GLU A 573 10.48 53.16 -27.70
N ASN A 574 9.62 52.89 -26.72
CA ASN A 574 8.92 53.93 -25.97
C ASN A 574 9.89 54.81 -25.17
N SER A 575 10.94 54.22 -24.59
CA SER A 575 12.03 54.97 -23.93
C SER A 575 12.79 55.85 -24.92
N SER A 576 13.06 55.38 -26.14
CA SER A 576 13.67 56.17 -27.21
C SER A 576 12.79 57.34 -27.64
N LEU A 577 11.49 57.11 -27.87
CA LEU A 577 10.53 58.14 -28.24
C LEU A 577 10.37 59.20 -27.13
N THR A 578 10.35 58.77 -25.86
CA THR A 578 10.33 59.67 -24.71
C THR A 578 11.58 60.55 -24.67
N HIS A 579 12.75 59.97 -24.94
CA HIS A 579 13.99 60.75 -25.03
C HIS A 579 13.95 61.78 -26.17
N GLN A 580 13.48 61.39 -27.36
CA GLN A 580 13.31 62.29 -28.49
C GLN A 580 12.31 63.43 -28.19
N LEU A 581 11.19 63.12 -27.52
CA LEU A 581 10.21 64.11 -27.11
C LEU A 581 10.82 65.14 -26.14
N ASN A 582 11.61 64.68 -25.17
CA ASN A 582 12.31 65.54 -24.23
C ASN A 582 13.35 66.44 -24.92
N GLU A 583 14.13 65.92 -25.89
CA GLU A 583 15.02 66.75 -26.70
C GLU A 583 14.27 67.83 -27.48
N LYS A 584 13.15 67.47 -28.12
CA LYS A 584 12.31 68.43 -28.86
C LYS A 584 11.71 69.48 -27.92
N SER A 585 11.22 69.08 -26.75
CA SER A 585 10.74 70.00 -25.72
C SER A 585 11.83 70.99 -25.30
N ALA A 586 13.05 70.50 -25.04
CA ALA A 586 14.19 71.35 -24.70
C ALA A 586 14.61 72.30 -25.85
N THR A 587 14.40 71.91 -27.12
CA THR A 587 14.62 72.82 -28.26
C THR A 587 13.52 73.89 -28.37
N LEU A 588 12.27 73.54 -28.08
CA LEU A 588 11.15 74.49 -28.06
C LEU A 588 11.31 75.51 -26.94
N GLU A 589 11.74 75.09 -25.75
CA GLU A 589 12.07 76.01 -24.65
C GLU A 589 13.19 76.99 -25.02
N ARG A 590 14.22 76.52 -25.75
CA ARG A 590 15.28 77.38 -26.29
C ARG A 590 14.73 78.39 -27.31
N PHE A 591 13.89 77.98 -28.25
CA PHE A 591 13.24 78.92 -29.17
C PHE A 591 12.33 79.91 -28.44
N GLN A 592 11.58 79.46 -27.42
CA GLN A 592 10.70 80.32 -26.66
C GLN A 592 11.49 81.38 -25.87
N THR A 593 12.62 81.02 -25.28
CA THR A 593 13.52 81.98 -24.63
C THR A 593 14.15 82.97 -25.62
N GLU A 594 14.51 82.53 -26.84
CA GLU A 594 14.98 83.42 -27.92
C GLU A 594 13.88 84.38 -28.40
N ILE A 595 12.64 83.92 -28.56
CA ILE A 595 11.49 84.76 -28.92
C ILE A 595 11.25 85.84 -27.84
N VAL A 596 11.30 85.48 -26.55
CA VAL A 596 11.18 86.45 -25.46
C VAL A 596 12.33 87.46 -25.51
N LYS A 597 13.57 87.01 -25.73
CA LYS A 597 14.75 87.87 -25.84
C LYS A 597 14.62 88.85 -27.02
N THR A 598 14.27 88.38 -28.21
CA THR A 598 14.08 89.23 -29.41
C THR A 598 12.90 90.20 -29.25
N SER A 599 11.81 89.76 -28.62
CA SER A 599 10.65 90.62 -28.30
C SER A 599 11.05 91.76 -27.35
N THR A 600 11.76 91.47 -26.25
CA THR A 600 12.25 92.51 -25.32
C THR A 600 13.25 93.47 -25.97
N GLU A 601 14.05 93.00 -26.92
CA GLU A 601 14.96 93.83 -27.71
C GLU A 601 14.23 94.74 -28.71
N LEU A 602 13.21 94.24 -29.41
CA LEU A 602 12.33 95.04 -30.24
C LEU A 602 11.62 96.11 -29.42
N GLU A 603 11.10 95.77 -28.24
CA GLU A 603 10.45 96.71 -27.32
C GLU A 603 11.41 97.84 -26.91
N ARG A 604 12.68 97.49 -26.62
CA ARG A 604 13.74 98.46 -26.31
C ARG A 604 14.04 99.38 -27.49
N LYS A 605 14.22 98.82 -28.69
CA LYS A 605 14.45 99.59 -29.93
C LYS A 605 13.27 100.50 -30.27
N ARG A 606 12.04 100.04 -30.02
CA ARG A 606 10.82 100.83 -30.19
C ARG A 606 10.81 102.06 -29.28
N LYS A 607 11.23 101.90 -28.02
CA LYS A 607 11.41 103.02 -27.08
C LYS A 607 12.49 103.99 -27.56
N GLU A 608 13.67 103.50 -27.95
CA GLU A 608 14.76 104.32 -28.50
C GLU A 608 14.31 105.16 -29.71
N VAL A 609 13.57 104.56 -30.66
CA VAL A 609 13.03 105.28 -31.83
C VAL A 609 11.98 106.31 -31.42
N SER A 610 11.13 105.99 -30.45
CA SER A 610 10.14 106.95 -29.91
C SER A 610 10.81 108.15 -29.25
N GLU A 611 11.90 107.94 -28.52
CA GLU A 611 12.71 109.01 -27.90
C GLU A 611 13.40 109.88 -28.97
N GLN A 612 14.02 109.26 -29.98
CA GLN A 612 14.61 109.99 -31.11
C GLN A 612 13.57 110.87 -31.84
N LYS A 613 12.35 110.35 -32.03
CA LYS A 613 11.25 111.10 -32.67
C LYS A 613 10.76 112.31 -31.85
N MET A 614 10.98 112.32 -30.54
CA MET A 614 10.68 113.48 -29.67
C MET A 614 11.81 114.51 -29.64
N THR A 615 13.01 114.14 -30.11
CA THR A 615 14.20 114.99 -30.08
C THR A 615 14.41 115.79 -31.38
N ILE A 616 13.88 115.28 -32.49
CA ILE A 616 13.76 115.95 -33.79
C ILE A 616 12.52 116.84 -33.78
#